data_AF-A0A5N8TFH5-F1
#
_entry.id   AF-A0A5N8TFH5-F1
#
_cell.length_a   1.000
_cell.length_b   1.000
_cell.length_c   1.000
_cell.angle_alpha   90.00
_cell.angle_beta   90.00
_cell.angle_gamma   90.00
#
_symmetry.space_group_name_H-M   'P 1'
#
loop_
_entity.id
_entity.type
_entity.pdbx_description
1 polymer ?
#
loop_
_entity_poly.entity_id
_entity_poly.type
_entity_poly.pdbx_seq_one_letter_code
_entity_poly.pdbx_strand_id
1 'polypeptide(L)'
;MLYGFSGLPGAGKTLNAVKFTCEDDIFRGRQRYYNGVPLLFFDYDVCNSFKGWFYGVFMPSTDNQLIHKKVKRIHKEDRYAELDDFPFLAHEYEKHQPFALWLKWIKRCYPASALKDIRDVCTMLEIPEHELTFAHVEHLNLHWIQFDNPHKWHELPHESVIVIDEIQDIWGTRSAGASVPKAVEEYATHRHKGFDLVLISQDFRDCDVFIRRRIGNHKHYLNYGLKYLKVWEDHKLIPTDDSKALWRLGSKKIAKDSRFFGVYLSAVLHTHKPKLPRKVKLALYVAAFSVCAMAGGITYLVDRLTVDSPEVSVNDNVPQSETATLTDNSNSLADTDFKLFTPRVDSLPFTAPVFDDRIAQGELSIPQLFCYATDIASCKCFTQQGTRYNVTQSQCLNIAQFGSFNYFKNQDKRTR
;
A
#
# COMPACT_ATOMS: atom_id res chain seq x y z
N MET A 1 10.24 -26.56 11.78
CA MET A 1 10.25 -26.10 10.37
C MET A 1 10.63 -24.62 10.33
N LEU A 2 11.16 -24.10 9.22
CA LEU A 2 11.41 -22.66 9.03
C LEU A 2 10.37 -22.05 8.09
N TYR A 3 9.64 -21.06 8.62
CA TYR A 3 8.71 -20.22 7.90
C TYR A 3 9.34 -18.83 7.73
N GLY A 4 9.39 -18.33 6.50
CA GLY A 4 9.86 -16.99 6.17
C GLY A 4 8.69 -16.07 5.86
N PHE A 5 8.71 -14.87 6.42
CA PHE A 5 7.76 -13.79 6.12
C PHE A 5 8.54 -12.55 5.64
N SER A 6 8.35 -12.13 4.38
CA SER A 6 9.02 -10.94 3.86
C SER A 6 8.10 -9.94 3.18
N GLY A 7 8.60 -8.73 2.96
CA GLY A 7 7.84 -7.66 2.34
C GLY A 7 8.36 -6.28 2.71
N LEU A 8 8.11 -5.31 1.84
CA LEU A 8 8.53 -3.92 2.04
C LEU A 8 7.88 -3.30 3.31
N PRO A 9 8.50 -2.27 3.91
CA PRO A 9 7.92 -1.54 5.04
C PRO A 9 6.44 -1.18 4.84
N GLY A 10 5.63 -1.47 5.85
CA GLY A 10 4.17 -1.27 5.81
C GLY A 10 3.37 -2.33 5.04
N ALA A 11 3.98 -3.38 4.47
CA ALA A 11 3.25 -4.52 3.89
C ALA A 11 2.64 -5.47 4.95
N GLY A 12 2.96 -5.26 6.23
CA GLY A 12 2.41 -6.04 7.34
C GLY A 12 3.04 -7.43 7.52
N LYS A 13 4.30 -7.61 7.15
CA LYS A 13 5.05 -8.89 7.27
C LYS A 13 4.95 -9.47 8.69
N THR A 14 5.30 -8.69 9.71
CA THR A 14 5.24 -9.05 11.13
C THR A 14 3.82 -9.37 11.58
N LEU A 15 2.84 -8.53 11.21
CA LEU A 15 1.43 -8.75 11.52
C LEU A 15 0.91 -10.10 10.98
N ASN A 16 1.30 -10.47 9.76
CA ASN A 16 0.90 -11.73 9.15
C ASN A 16 1.66 -12.93 9.75
N ALA A 17 2.91 -12.75 10.18
CA ALA A 17 3.67 -13.78 10.91
C ALA A 17 3.06 -14.06 12.29
N VAL A 18 2.73 -13.01 13.05
CA VAL A 18 2.00 -13.09 14.33
C VAL A 18 0.64 -13.76 14.13
N LYS A 19 -0.12 -13.36 13.10
CA LYS A 19 -1.39 -13.99 12.73
C LYS A 19 -1.24 -15.48 12.45
N PHE A 20 -0.31 -15.86 11.57
CA PHE A 20 -0.02 -17.25 11.22
C PHE A 20 0.31 -18.09 12.47
N THR A 21 1.14 -17.56 13.37
CA THR A 21 1.58 -18.26 14.58
C THR A 21 0.45 -18.48 15.60
N CYS A 22 -0.62 -17.70 15.54
CA CYS A 22 -1.80 -17.83 16.42
C CYS A 22 -2.95 -18.65 15.81
N GLU A 23 -3.04 -18.70 14.47
CA GLU A 23 -4.15 -19.36 13.77
C GLU A 23 -3.82 -20.77 13.28
N ASP A 24 -2.55 -21.11 13.07
CA ASP A 24 -2.17 -22.43 12.56
C ASP A 24 -2.17 -23.49 13.70
N ASP A 25 -3.01 -24.52 13.56
CA ASP A 25 -3.20 -25.57 14.56
C ASP A 25 -1.91 -26.36 14.85
N ILE A 26 -0.91 -26.35 13.96
CA ILE A 26 0.41 -26.98 14.22
C ILE A 26 1.20 -26.34 15.38
N PHE A 27 0.79 -25.15 15.82
CA PHE A 27 1.37 -24.42 16.95
C PHE A 27 0.50 -24.49 18.21
N ARG A 28 -0.61 -25.23 18.20
CA ARG A 28 -1.52 -25.31 19.36
C ARG A 28 -0.87 -26.05 20.53
N GLY A 29 -1.10 -25.56 21.75
CA GLY A 29 -0.55 -26.13 22.99
C GLY A 29 0.97 -25.95 23.20
N ARG A 30 1.70 -25.41 22.23
CA ARG A 30 3.16 -25.24 22.28
C ARG A 30 3.55 -23.85 22.78
N GLN A 31 4.64 -23.77 23.55
CA GLN A 31 5.20 -22.50 24.03
C GLN A 31 5.64 -21.62 22.85
N ARG A 32 5.35 -20.31 22.94
CA ARG A 32 5.64 -19.33 21.89
C ARG A 32 6.60 -18.28 22.41
N TYR A 33 7.79 -18.23 21.82
CA TYR A 33 8.83 -17.26 22.14
C TYR A 33 8.95 -16.22 21.03
N TYR A 34 9.27 -14.97 21.37
CA TYR A 34 9.51 -13.94 20.36
C TYR A 34 10.63 -12.94 20.67
N ASN A 35 11.22 -12.40 19.61
CA ASN A 35 12.21 -11.34 19.63
C ASN A 35 11.93 -10.34 18.48
N GLY A 36 12.28 -9.06 18.68
CA GLY A 36 12.13 -8.00 17.67
C GLY A 36 10.72 -7.41 17.49
N VAL A 37 9.66 -8.04 18.01
CA VAL A 37 8.28 -7.52 17.92
C VAL A 37 7.95 -6.60 19.11
N PRO A 38 7.72 -5.28 18.94
CA PRO A 38 7.63 -4.37 20.09
C PRO A 38 6.24 -4.34 20.75
N LEU A 39 6.21 -4.50 22.09
CA LEU A 39 5.00 -4.47 22.93
C LEU A 39 3.86 -5.38 22.39
N LEU A 40 4.14 -6.66 22.22
CA LEU A 40 3.16 -7.65 21.76
C LEU A 40 2.14 -7.99 22.86
N PHE A 41 0.87 -7.66 22.67
CA PHE A 41 -0.20 -7.90 23.66
C PHE A 41 -0.68 -9.36 23.79
N PHE A 42 0.03 -10.31 23.18
CA PHE A 42 -0.11 -11.74 23.54
C PHE A 42 0.86 -12.15 24.65
N ASP A 43 1.86 -11.33 24.93
CA ASP A 43 2.74 -11.47 26.08
C ASP A 43 2.03 -10.90 27.33
N TYR A 44 1.97 -11.71 28.39
CA TYR A 44 1.29 -11.32 29.61
C TYR A 44 2.09 -10.30 30.42
N ASP A 45 3.42 -10.36 30.41
CA ASP A 45 4.28 -9.40 31.12
C ASP A 45 4.26 -8.03 30.41
N VAL A 46 4.20 -8.01 29.08
CA VAL A 46 3.84 -6.79 28.33
C VAL A 46 2.50 -6.26 28.82
N CYS A 47 1.47 -7.09 28.91
CA CYS A 47 0.15 -6.68 29.39
C CYS A 47 0.14 -6.27 30.87
N ASN A 48 1.05 -6.77 31.71
CA ASN A 48 1.19 -6.45 33.13
C ASN A 48 2.02 -5.18 33.38
N SER A 49 2.78 -4.71 32.38
CA SER A 49 3.59 -3.50 32.49
C SER A 49 2.80 -2.19 32.33
N PHE A 50 3.38 -1.09 32.84
CA PHE A 50 2.88 0.27 32.58
C PHE A 50 2.79 0.56 31.08
N LYS A 51 3.73 0.08 30.27
CA LYS A 51 3.72 0.22 28.80
C LYS A 51 2.49 -0.47 28.20
N GLY A 52 2.18 -1.68 28.66
CA GLY A 52 1.01 -2.43 28.22
C GLY A 52 -0.29 -1.68 28.47
N TRP A 53 -0.47 -1.22 29.71
CA TRP A 53 -1.60 -0.37 30.07
C TRP A 53 -1.63 0.94 29.25
N PHE A 54 -0.50 1.66 29.20
CA PHE A 54 -0.41 2.97 28.59
C PHE A 54 -0.71 2.93 27.09
N TYR A 55 -0.12 2.01 26.34
CA TYR A 55 -0.33 1.90 24.89
C TYR A 55 -1.57 1.08 24.51
N GLY A 56 -2.01 0.13 25.35
CA GLY A 56 -3.13 -0.77 25.08
C GLY A 56 -4.49 -0.30 25.59
N VAL A 57 -4.51 0.58 26.60
CA VAL A 57 -5.72 1.06 27.28
C VAL A 57 -5.82 2.59 27.26
N PHE A 58 -4.82 3.29 27.82
CA PHE A 58 -4.89 4.74 28.06
C PHE A 58 -4.72 5.60 26.78
N MET A 59 -3.69 5.34 25.97
CA MET A 59 -3.46 6.07 24.72
C MET A 59 -4.62 5.93 23.72
N PRO A 60 -5.27 4.75 23.55
CA PRO A 60 -6.48 4.63 22.75
C PRO A 60 -7.72 5.33 23.32
N SER A 61 -7.78 5.63 24.62
CA SER A 61 -8.94 6.27 25.25
C SER A 61 -8.83 7.80 25.38
N THR A 62 -7.65 8.39 25.11
CA THR A 62 -7.41 9.84 25.23
C THR A 62 -7.08 10.51 23.90
N ASP A 63 -7.80 11.57 23.56
CA ASP A 63 -7.49 12.46 22.42
C ASP A 63 -6.55 13.62 22.81
N ASN A 64 -6.02 13.63 24.04
CA ASN A 64 -5.24 14.74 24.58
C ASN A 64 -3.96 14.98 23.77
N GLN A 65 -3.90 16.14 23.08
CA GLN A 65 -2.80 16.47 22.18
C GLN A 65 -1.47 16.75 22.91
N LEU A 66 -1.50 17.11 24.20
CA LEU A 66 -0.28 17.29 25.01
C LEU A 66 0.38 15.95 25.31
N ILE A 67 -0.42 14.94 25.68
CA ILE A 67 0.05 13.56 25.90
C ILE A 67 0.65 13.02 24.59
N HIS A 68 -0.08 13.12 23.48
CA HIS A 68 0.44 12.77 22.15
C HIS A 68 1.74 13.49 21.77
N LYS A 69 1.91 14.76 22.18
CA LYS A 69 3.13 15.53 21.95
C LYS A 69 4.29 15.08 22.85
N LYS A 70 4.02 14.65 24.09
CA LYS A 70 5.03 14.08 24.99
C LYS A 70 5.47 12.69 24.51
N VAL A 71 4.53 11.80 24.18
CA VAL A 71 4.82 10.47 23.59
C VAL A 71 5.67 10.60 22.33
N LYS A 72 5.38 11.57 21.44
CA LYS A 72 6.23 11.88 20.26
C LYS A 72 7.66 12.32 20.57
N ARG A 73 7.97 12.76 21.79
CA ARG A 73 9.35 13.10 22.22
C ARG A 73 10.06 11.87 22.75
N ILE A 74 9.41 11.16 23.68
CA ILE A 74 9.85 9.86 24.22
C ILE A 74 10.21 8.89 23.08
N HIS A 75 9.33 8.80 22.08
CA HIS A 75 9.53 8.02 20.87
C HIS A 75 10.71 8.45 19.97
N LYS A 76 11.22 9.69 20.08
CA LYS A 76 12.44 10.12 19.39
C LYS A 76 13.72 9.73 20.15
N GLU A 77 13.58 9.35 21.41
CA GLU A 77 14.66 8.81 22.26
C GLU A 77 14.73 7.28 22.14
N ASP A 78 14.07 6.70 21.13
CA ASP A 78 13.97 5.26 20.85
C ASP A 78 13.52 4.39 22.03
N ARG A 79 12.66 4.95 22.88
CA ARG A 79 12.10 4.29 24.07
C ARG A 79 10.57 4.43 24.14
N TYR A 80 9.98 3.67 25.06
CA TYR A 80 8.56 3.73 25.38
C TYR A 80 8.29 4.61 26.59
N ALA A 81 7.04 5.05 26.74
CA ALA A 81 6.57 5.79 27.90
C ALA A 81 6.67 4.93 29.16
N GLU A 82 7.32 5.46 30.19
CA GLU A 82 7.39 4.88 31.54
C GLU A 82 6.47 5.64 32.50
N LEU A 83 6.25 5.09 33.69
CA LEU A 83 5.45 5.76 34.73
C LEU A 83 6.05 7.12 35.12
N ASP A 84 7.38 7.25 35.13
CA ASP A 84 8.10 8.51 35.41
C ASP A 84 7.84 9.60 34.36
N ASP A 85 7.48 9.23 33.13
CA ASP A 85 7.01 10.20 32.13
C ASP A 85 5.60 10.72 32.45
N PHE A 86 4.79 9.98 33.20
CA PHE A 86 3.39 10.31 33.47
C PHE A 86 2.98 9.99 34.92
N PRO A 87 3.64 10.58 35.94
CA PRO A 87 3.41 10.22 37.34
C PRO A 87 1.98 10.52 37.81
N PHE A 88 1.30 11.48 37.18
CA PHE A 88 -0.12 11.77 37.43
C PHE A 88 -1.07 10.66 36.98
N LEU A 89 -0.60 9.66 36.24
CA LEU A 89 -1.35 8.46 35.84
C LEU A 89 -1.19 7.29 36.81
N ALA A 90 -0.37 7.39 37.87
CA ALA A 90 -0.13 6.29 38.80
C ALA A 90 -1.44 5.70 39.36
N HIS A 91 -2.36 6.55 39.82
CA HIS A 91 -3.64 6.11 40.37
C HIS A 91 -4.65 5.59 39.32
N GLU A 92 -4.45 5.88 38.03
CA GLU A 92 -5.20 5.22 36.96
C GLU A 92 -4.60 3.85 36.61
N TYR A 93 -3.26 3.75 36.64
CA TYR A 93 -2.53 2.50 36.43
C TYR A 93 -2.72 1.49 37.58
N GLU A 94 -2.88 1.94 38.83
CA GLU A 94 -3.27 1.07 39.97
C GLU A 94 -4.56 0.26 39.73
N LYS A 95 -5.45 0.78 38.87
CA LYS A 95 -6.73 0.13 38.52
C LYS A 95 -6.62 -0.79 37.31
N HIS A 96 -5.43 -0.91 36.73
CA HIS A 96 -5.17 -1.75 35.57
C HIS A 96 -5.54 -3.21 35.82
N GLN A 97 -6.01 -3.87 34.77
CA GLN A 97 -6.43 -5.27 34.78
C GLN A 97 -5.62 -6.01 33.69
N PRO A 98 -4.38 -6.44 33.98
CA PRO A 98 -3.49 -7.10 33.02
C PRO A 98 -4.15 -8.27 32.30
N PHE A 99 -4.82 -9.14 33.06
CA PHE A 99 -5.48 -10.31 32.52
C PHE A 99 -6.64 -9.97 31.58
N ALA A 100 -7.45 -8.96 31.92
CA ALA A 100 -8.53 -8.50 31.04
C ALA A 100 -8.00 -7.90 29.73
N LEU A 101 -6.88 -7.17 29.77
CA LEU A 101 -6.21 -6.66 28.56
C LEU A 101 -5.68 -7.79 27.68
N TRP A 102 -4.99 -8.77 28.27
CA TRP A 102 -4.47 -9.94 27.57
C TRP A 102 -5.61 -10.78 26.97
N LEU A 103 -6.60 -11.18 27.77
CA LEU A 103 -7.74 -12.00 27.35
C LEU A 103 -8.56 -11.33 26.24
N LYS A 104 -8.71 -10.00 26.26
CA LYS A 104 -9.32 -9.22 25.17
C LYS A 104 -8.59 -9.43 23.84
N TRP A 105 -7.26 -9.46 23.84
CA TRP A 105 -6.46 -9.70 22.63
C TRP A 105 -6.51 -11.16 22.19
N ILE A 106 -6.42 -12.11 23.11
CA ILE A 106 -6.59 -13.54 22.82
C ILE A 106 -7.95 -13.78 22.15
N LYS A 107 -9.05 -13.33 22.77
CA LYS A 107 -10.42 -13.44 22.23
C LYS A 107 -10.61 -12.77 20.87
N ARG A 108 -9.91 -11.68 20.60
CA ARG A 108 -10.01 -10.95 19.32
C ARG A 108 -9.29 -11.68 18.18
N CYS A 109 -8.21 -12.40 18.46
CA CYS A 109 -7.27 -12.87 17.45
C CYS A 109 -7.21 -14.40 17.28
N TYR A 110 -7.30 -15.17 18.37
CA TYR A 110 -7.17 -16.62 18.33
C TYR A 110 -8.42 -17.31 17.75
N PRO A 111 -8.27 -18.51 17.16
CA PRO A 111 -9.39 -19.28 16.63
C PRO A 111 -10.34 -19.76 17.75
N ALA A 112 -11.59 -20.03 17.38
CA ALA A 112 -12.62 -20.47 18.32
C ALA A 112 -12.27 -21.79 19.04
N SER A 113 -11.40 -22.61 18.46
CA SER A 113 -10.82 -23.82 19.04
C SER A 113 -9.99 -23.51 20.29
N ALA A 114 -9.03 -22.59 20.21
CA ALA A 114 -8.23 -22.12 21.36
C ALA A 114 -9.09 -21.42 22.42
N LEU A 115 -10.15 -20.72 22.01
CA LEU A 115 -11.12 -20.13 22.95
C LEU A 115 -12.03 -21.16 23.61
N LYS A 116 -12.13 -22.39 23.08
CA LYS A 116 -12.80 -23.50 23.77
C LYS A 116 -11.99 -23.94 24.98
N ASP A 117 -10.68 -24.06 24.82
CA ASP A 117 -9.77 -24.52 25.89
C ASP A 117 -9.88 -23.63 27.15
N ILE A 118 -10.02 -22.31 26.97
CA ILE A 118 -10.29 -21.36 28.06
C ILE A 118 -11.64 -21.62 28.76
N ARG A 119 -12.71 -21.89 27.98
CA ARG A 119 -14.04 -22.19 28.56
C ARG A 119 -14.07 -23.51 29.29
N ASP A 120 -13.38 -24.52 28.75
CA ASP A 120 -13.25 -25.83 29.37
C ASP A 120 -12.55 -25.68 30.74
N VAL A 121 -11.51 -24.83 30.87
CA VAL A 121 -10.90 -24.47 32.16
C VAL A 121 -11.89 -23.82 33.13
N CYS A 122 -12.69 -22.83 32.69
CA CYS A 122 -13.72 -22.22 33.55
C CYS A 122 -14.73 -23.27 34.04
N THR A 123 -15.14 -24.21 33.18
CA THR A 123 -16.06 -25.30 33.53
C THR A 123 -15.43 -26.31 34.51
N MET A 124 -14.15 -26.66 34.33
CA MET A 124 -13.43 -27.56 35.25
C MET A 124 -13.21 -26.95 36.64
N LEU A 125 -13.08 -25.63 36.74
CA LEU A 125 -12.90 -24.90 37.99
C LEU A 125 -14.23 -24.44 38.63
N GLU A 126 -15.36 -24.64 37.96
CA GLU A 126 -16.69 -24.13 38.35
C GLU A 126 -16.78 -22.60 38.57
N ILE A 127 -15.82 -21.83 38.03
CA ILE A 127 -15.77 -20.36 38.16
C ILE A 127 -16.34 -19.63 36.94
N PRO A 128 -16.97 -18.46 37.11
CA PRO A 128 -17.32 -17.59 36.01
C PRO A 128 -16.06 -16.94 35.41
N GLU A 129 -16.11 -16.58 34.12
CA GLU A 129 -14.95 -16.06 33.38
C GLU A 129 -14.34 -14.77 33.96
N HIS A 130 -15.09 -14.00 34.74
CA HIS A 130 -14.58 -12.77 35.37
C HIS A 130 -13.75 -13.02 36.63
N GLU A 131 -13.80 -14.23 37.20
CA GLU A 131 -12.92 -14.70 38.29
C GLU A 131 -11.69 -15.46 37.75
N LEU A 132 -11.61 -15.67 36.44
CA LEU A 132 -10.48 -16.32 35.80
C LEU A 132 -9.23 -15.45 35.93
N THR A 133 -8.09 -16.07 36.24
CA THR A 133 -6.79 -15.41 36.36
C THR A 133 -5.82 -15.97 35.33
N PHE A 134 -4.66 -15.30 35.14
CA PHE A 134 -3.63 -15.80 34.23
C PHE A 134 -3.12 -17.19 34.61
N ALA A 135 -2.88 -17.45 35.90
CA ALA A 135 -2.39 -18.73 36.41
C ALA A 135 -3.33 -19.92 36.04
N HIS A 136 -4.64 -19.67 35.91
CA HIS A 136 -5.58 -20.71 35.50
C HIS A 136 -5.40 -21.14 34.03
N VAL A 137 -4.88 -20.27 33.16
CA VAL A 137 -4.78 -20.50 31.69
C VAL A 137 -3.37 -20.46 31.13
N GLU A 138 -2.35 -20.16 31.94
CA GLU A 138 -0.94 -20.11 31.54
C GLU A 138 -0.52 -21.39 30.81
N HIS A 139 -0.88 -22.54 31.39
CA HIS A 139 -0.58 -23.89 30.88
C HIS A 139 -1.18 -24.20 29.48
N LEU A 140 -2.16 -23.41 29.00
CA LEU A 140 -2.70 -23.54 27.64
C LEU A 140 -1.71 -23.02 26.57
N ASN A 141 -0.61 -22.38 27.00
CA ASN A 141 0.41 -21.79 26.14
C ASN A 141 -0.19 -20.85 25.07
N LEU A 142 -1.24 -20.10 25.42
CA LEU A 142 -1.84 -19.06 24.57
C LEU A 142 -1.09 -17.73 24.67
N HIS A 143 -0.32 -17.55 25.74
CA HIS A 143 0.55 -16.40 25.91
C HIS A 143 1.82 -16.57 25.06
N TRP A 144 2.54 -15.46 24.89
CA TRP A 144 3.84 -15.41 24.25
C TRP A 144 4.87 -14.92 25.27
N ILE A 145 6.13 -15.30 25.09
CA ILE A 145 7.22 -14.97 26.02
C ILE A 145 8.32 -14.24 25.23
N GLN A 146 8.64 -13.01 25.61
CA GLN A 146 9.79 -12.33 25.03
C GLN A 146 11.11 -13.01 25.47
N PHE A 147 12.09 -13.08 24.58
CA PHE A 147 13.47 -13.45 24.93
C PHE A 147 14.47 -12.42 24.40
N ASP A 148 15.43 -12.02 25.24
CA ASP A 148 16.27 -10.85 24.98
C ASP A 148 17.33 -11.10 23.90
N ASN A 149 18.02 -12.25 23.97
CA ASN A 149 19.18 -12.52 23.12
C ASN A 149 18.82 -13.47 21.96
N PRO A 150 18.64 -12.96 20.73
CA PRO A 150 18.30 -13.79 19.59
C PRO A 150 19.39 -14.79 19.19
N HIS A 151 20.66 -14.58 19.59
CA HIS A 151 21.72 -15.56 19.36
C HIS A 151 21.58 -16.82 20.25
N LYS A 152 20.73 -16.78 21.28
CA LYS A 152 20.44 -17.91 22.19
C LYS A 152 19.15 -18.65 21.88
N TRP A 153 18.50 -18.40 20.74
CA TRP A 153 17.24 -19.06 20.34
C TRP A 153 17.29 -20.60 20.44
N HIS A 154 18.46 -21.20 20.20
CA HIS A 154 18.70 -22.65 20.19
C HIS A 154 18.83 -23.27 21.60
N GLU A 155 18.81 -22.44 22.65
CA GLU A 155 18.81 -22.81 24.07
C GLU A 155 17.38 -22.81 24.68
N LEU A 156 16.37 -22.35 23.93
CA LEU A 156 14.96 -22.31 24.37
C LEU A 156 14.39 -23.74 24.58
N PRO A 157 13.31 -23.90 25.37
CA PRO A 157 12.69 -25.22 25.62
C PRO A 157 12.32 -25.95 24.34
N HIS A 158 12.57 -27.26 24.30
CA HIS A 158 12.25 -28.08 23.13
C HIS A 158 10.76 -28.00 22.76
N GLU A 159 10.47 -28.30 21.50
CA GLU A 159 9.12 -28.22 20.89
C GLU A 159 8.53 -26.79 20.82
N SER A 160 9.27 -25.76 21.22
CA SER A 160 8.85 -24.36 21.13
C SER A 160 8.65 -23.86 19.69
N VAL A 161 7.77 -22.85 19.58
CA VAL A 161 7.61 -22.01 18.39
C VAL A 161 8.31 -20.68 18.66
N ILE A 162 9.20 -20.25 17.75
CA ILE A 162 10.12 -19.13 17.96
C ILE A 162 9.94 -18.13 16.83
N VAL A 163 9.53 -16.90 17.15
CA VAL A 163 9.29 -15.82 16.19
C VAL A 163 10.39 -14.76 16.30
N ILE A 164 11.03 -14.40 15.20
CA ILE A 164 12.10 -13.39 15.21
C ILE A 164 11.84 -12.38 14.09
N ASP A 165 11.58 -11.12 14.47
CA ASP A 165 11.47 -10.02 13.52
C ASP A 165 12.84 -9.44 13.14
N GLU A 166 12.89 -8.83 11.95
CA GLU A 166 14.08 -8.21 11.35
C GLU A 166 15.35 -9.06 11.45
N ILE A 167 15.25 -10.36 11.13
CA ILE A 167 16.34 -11.34 11.27
C ILE A 167 17.63 -10.96 10.52
N GLN A 168 17.57 -10.09 9.50
CA GLN A 168 18.76 -9.56 8.82
C GLN A 168 19.64 -8.67 9.73
N ASP A 169 19.05 -8.03 10.74
CA ASP A 169 19.76 -7.16 11.68
C ASP A 169 20.57 -7.99 12.71
N ILE A 170 20.16 -9.26 12.91
CA ILE A 170 20.79 -10.23 13.82
C ILE A 170 21.79 -11.12 13.07
N TRP A 171 21.38 -11.64 11.91
CA TRP A 171 22.13 -12.58 11.08
C TRP A 171 22.15 -12.08 9.63
N GLY A 172 22.90 -11.00 9.39
CA GLY A 172 23.12 -10.44 8.06
C GLY A 172 23.99 -11.31 7.15
N THR A 173 24.26 -10.79 5.96
CA THR A 173 25.10 -11.47 4.96
C THR A 173 26.56 -11.49 5.40
N ARG A 174 27.17 -12.68 5.41
CA ARG A 174 28.60 -12.88 5.72
C ARG A 174 29.48 -12.79 4.47
N SER A 175 30.75 -12.42 4.68
CA SER A 175 31.80 -12.53 3.67
C SER A 175 32.12 -13.99 3.33
N ALA A 176 32.64 -14.22 2.12
CA ALA A 176 33.11 -15.55 1.72
C ALA A 176 34.26 -16.00 2.63
N GLY A 177 34.15 -17.21 3.20
CA GLY A 177 35.14 -17.79 4.11
C GLY A 177 34.97 -17.46 5.60
N ALA A 178 34.04 -16.58 5.98
CA ALA A 178 33.73 -16.36 7.40
C ALA A 178 33.16 -17.63 8.05
N SER A 179 33.59 -17.94 9.28
CA SER A 179 33.05 -19.05 10.06
C SER A 179 31.54 -18.93 10.25
N VAL A 180 30.85 -20.06 10.40
CA VAL A 180 29.42 -20.07 10.70
C VAL A 180 29.27 -19.94 12.23
N PRO A 181 28.51 -18.96 12.74
CA PRO A 181 28.23 -18.88 14.17
C PRO A 181 27.43 -20.12 14.61
N LYS A 182 27.72 -20.70 15.79
CA LYS A 182 27.02 -21.89 16.30
C LYS A 182 25.48 -21.78 16.23
N ALA A 183 24.95 -20.63 16.63
CA ALA A 183 23.51 -20.35 16.59
C ALA A 183 22.94 -20.24 15.16
N VAL A 184 23.78 -20.05 14.14
CA VAL A 184 23.39 -20.20 12.73
C VAL A 184 23.43 -21.67 12.30
N GLU A 185 24.41 -22.45 12.76
CA GLU A 185 24.50 -23.90 12.46
C GLU A 185 23.29 -24.68 12.99
N GLU A 186 22.79 -24.34 14.19
CA GLU A 186 21.63 -24.96 14.84
C GLU A 186 20.33 -24.86 13.99
N TYR A 187 20.23 -23.95 13.02
CA TYR A 187 19.09 -23.93 12.08
C TYR A 187 19.04 -25.20 11.20
N ALA A 188 20.14 -25.93 11.03
CA ALA A 188 20.13 -27.22 10.35
C ALA A 188 19.45 -28.31 11.18
N THR A 189 19.66 -28.30 12.51
CA THR A 189 19.21 -29.32 13.46
C THR A 189 17.95 -28.95 14.23
N HIS A 190 17.37 -27.76 14.00
CA HIS A 190 16.17 -27.26 14.68
C HIS A 190 15.03 -28.29 14.83
N ARG A 191 14.80 -29.14 13.81
CA ARG A 191 13.77 -30.21 13.85
C ARG A 191 14.05 -31.30 14.88
N HIS A 192 15.31 -31.59 15.22
CA HIS A 192 15.66 -32.61 16.22
C HIS A 192 15.25 -32.18 17.64
N LYS A 193 15.17 -30.87 17.90
CA LYS A 193 14.67 -30.27 19.14
C LYS A 193 13.18 -29.91 19.05
N GLY A 194 12.48 -30.32 17.99
CA GLY A 194 11.06 -30.00 17.76
C GLY A 194 10.76 -28.52 17.46
N PHE A 195 11.76 -27.69 17.18
CA PHE A 195 11.53 -26.26 16.99
C PHE A 195 10.77 -25.93 15.70
N ASP A 196 9.89 -24.93 15.78
CA ASP A 196 9.37 -24.20 14.63
C ASP A 196 9.77 -22.73 14.68
N LEU A 197 10.32 -22.23 13.58
CA LEU A 197 10.95 -20.91 13.49
C LEU A 197 10.20 -20.06 12.48
N VAL A 198 9.60 -18.97 12.96
CA VAL A 198 8.90 -17.97 12.14
C VAL A 198 9.81 -16.76 12.03
N LEU A 199 10.58 -16.73 10.94
CA LEU A 199 11.56 -15.69 10.67
C LEU A 199 10.93 -14.61 9.80
N ILE A 200 11.19 -13.34 10.12
CA ILE A 200 10.62 -12.20 9.43
C ILE A 200 11.76 -11.29 8.99
N SER A 201 11.70 -10.78 7.77
CA SER A 201 12.75 -9.95 7.17
C SER A 201 12.16 -8.98 6.15
N GLN A 202 12.78 -7.84 5.88
CA GLN A 202 12.36 -7.02 4.73
C GLN A 202 12.65 -7.76 3.41
N ASP A 203 13.87 -8.28 3.27
CA ASP A 203 14.29 -9.17 2.20
C ASP A 203 15.31 -10.19 2.72
N PHE A 204 14.99 -11.49 2.58
CA PHE A 204 15.91 -12.55 3.00
C PHE A 204 17.24 -12.58 2.25
N ARG A 205 17.37 -11.87 1.12
CA ARG A 205 18.64 -11.67 0.42
C ARG A 205 19.69 -10.94 1.26
N ASP A 206 19.29 -10.27 2.34
CA ASP A 206 20.18 -9.58 3.27
C ASP A 206 20.62 -10.46 4.46
N CYS A 207 19.92 -11.57 4.73
CA CYS A 207 20.17 -12.49 5.87
C CYS A 207 21.32 -13.50 5.63
N ASP A 208 21.67 -14.34 6.60
CA ASP A 208 22.67 -15.40 6.40
C ASP A 208 22.24 -16.44 5.33
N VAL A 209 23.12 -16.72 4.37
CA VAL A 209 22.90 -17.71 3.29
C VAL A 209 22.55 -19.10 3.83
N PHE A 210 23.08 -19.48 5.00
CA PHE A 210 22.76 -20.76 5.64
C PHE A 210 21.28 -20.81 6.08
N ILE A 211 20.77 -19.73 6.68
CA ILE A 211 19.36 -19.60 7.09
C ILE A 211 18.45 -19.56 5.85
N ARG A 212 18.79 -18.73 4.86
CA ARG A 212 18.06 -18.61 3.57
C ARG A 212 17.79 -19.98 2.93
N ARG A 213 18.79 -20.85 2.90
CA ARG A 213 18.76 -22.20 2.30
C ARG A 213 17.98 -23.24 3.12
N ARG A 214 17.38 -22.86 4.25
CA ARG A 214 16.61 -23.75 5.14
C ARG A 214 15.14 -23.36 5.26
N ILE A 215 14.73 -22.21 4.73
CA ILE A 215 13.32 -21.78 4.65
C ILE A 215 12.52 -22.80 3.83
N GLY A 216 11.52 -23.42 4.45
CA GLY A 216 10.68 -24.47 3.87
C GLY A 216 9.24 -24.01 3.55
N ASN A 217 8.89 -22.79 3.93
CA ASN A 217 7.71 -22.07 3.47
C ASN A 217 8.05 -20.57 3.50
N HIS A 218 7.94 -19.86 2.39
CA HIS A 218 8.16 -18.42 2.31
C HIS A 218 6.88 -17.74 1.86
N LYS A 219 6.42 -16.74 2.61
CA LYS A 219 5.32 -15.84 2.24
C LYS A 219 5.86 -14.42 2.04
N HIS A 220 5.75 -13.91 0.83
CA HIS A 220 6.17 -12.54 0.48
C HIS A 220 4.95 -11.63 0.29
N TYR A 221 4.95 -10.46 0.93
CA TYR A 221 3.82 -9.54 1.02
C TYR A 221 4.11 -8.19 0.33
N LEU A 222 3.20 -7.76 -0.53
CA LEU A 222 3.21 -6.43 -1.14
C LEU A 222 1.87 -5.71 -0.92
N ASN A 223 1.91 -4.42 -0.62
CA ASN A 223 0.70 -3.61 -0.50
C ASN A 223 -0.07 -3.54 -1.82
N TYR A 224 -1.40 -3.78 -1.76
CA TYR A 224 -2.30 -3.62 -2.90
C TYR A 224 -3.43 -2.64 -2.55
N GLY A 225 -3.10 -1.35 -2.65
CA GLY A 225 -3.93 -0.27 -2.12
C GLY A 225 -3.98 -0.30 -0.58
N LEU A 226 -5.01 0.34 -0.02
CA LEU A 226 -5.13 0.48 1.44
C LEU A 226 -5.59 -0.82 2.13
N LYS A 227 -6.59 -1.50 1.55
CA LYS A 227 -7.32 -2.63 2.18
C LYS A 227 -6.72 -4.02 1.93
N TYR A 228 -5.94 -4.20 0.86
CA TYR A 228 -5.52 -5.52 0.40
C TYR A 228 -3.99 -5.66 0.35
N LEU A 229 -3.54 -6.91 0.29
CA LEU A 229 -2.17 -7.32 0.05
C LEU A 229 -2.14 -8.29 -1.15
N LYS A 230 -1.08 -8.23 -1.95
CA LYS A 230 -0.66 -9.36 -2.79
C LYS A 230 0.28 -10.23 -1.98
N VAL A 231 0.08 -11.55 -2.06
CA VAL A 231 0.89 -12.54 -1.36
C VAL A 231 1.37 -13.59 -2.36
N TRP A 232 2.67 -13.83 -2.35
CA TRP A 232 3.29 -14.97 -3.00
C TRP A 232 3.68 -15.98 -1.93
N GLU A 233 3.54 -17.27 -2.24
CA GLU A 233 3.79 -18.36 -1.31
C GLU A 233 4.48 -19.51 -2.06
N ASP A 234 5.59 -20.01 -1.50
CA ASP A 234 6.35 -21.13 -2.04
C ASP A 234 6.92 -21.99 -0.89
N HIS A 235 7.26 -23.25 -1.16
CA HIS A 235 7.93 -24.17 -0.24
C HIS A 235 9.45 -23.95 -0.15
N LYS A 236 9.95 -22.87 -0.77
CA LYS A 236 11.34 -22.44 -0.81
C LYS A 236 11.42 -20.92 -0.71
N LEU A 237 12.62 -20.37 -0.58
CA LEU A 237 12.81 -18.93 -0.64
C LEU A 237 12.48 -18.37 -2.03
N ILE A 238 11.31 -17.72 -2.15
CA ILE A 238 10.90 -16.89 -3.29
C ILE A 238 12.00 -15.86 -3.64
N PRO A 239 12.45 -15.77 -4.92
CA PRO A 239 13.30 -14.68 -5.39
C PRO A 239 12.45 -13.40 -5.58
N THR A 240 12.64 -12.43 -4.69
CA THR A 240 11.84 -11.18 -4.61
C THR A 240 12.18 -10.15 -5.68
N ASP A 241 13.33 -10.31 -6.35
CA ASP A 241 13.86 -9.43 -7.39
C ASP A 241 13.54 -9.89 -8.82
N ASP A 242 13.46 -11.21 -9.08
CA ASP A 242 13.02 -11.72 -10.38
C ASP A 242 11.49 -11.55 -10.57
N SER A 243 11.12 -10.42 -11.17
CA SER A 243 9.75 -10.11 -11.56
C SER A 243 9.11 -11.19 -12.47
N LYS A 244 9.90 -11.93 -13.27
CA LYS A 244 9.38 -13.05 -14.07
C LYS A 244 9.12 -14.28 -13.21
N ALA A 245 9.94 -14.55 -12.18
CA ALA A 245 9.65 -15.61 -11.21
C ALA A 245 8.42 -15.29 -10.38
N LEU A 246 8.28 -14.07 -9.86
CA LEU A 246 7.07 -13.63 -9.15
C LEU A 246 5.82 -13.70 -10.03
N TRP A 247 5.93 -13.40 -11.32
CA TRP A 247 4.81 -13.57 -12.26
C TRP A 247 4.45 -15.04 -12.47
N ARG A 248 5.45 -15.93 -12.69
CA ARG A 248 5.23 -17.38 -12.85
C ARG A 248 4.65 -18.05 -11.60
N LEU A 249 5.09 -17.63 -10.41
CA LEU A 249 4.60 -18.16 -9.13
C LEU A 249 3.14 -17.74 -8.87
N GLY A 250 2.76 -16.55 -9.33
CA GLY A 250 1.41 -16.00 -9.14
C GLY A 250 1.18 -15.44 -7.74
N SER A 251 0.36 -14.39 -7.66
CA SER A 251 0.02 -13.72 -6.39
C SER A 251 -1.43 -13.95 -5.99
N LYS A 252 -1.69 -14.38 -4.76
CA LYS A 252 -3.02 -14.36 -4.12
C LYS A 252 -3.32 -12.94 -3.63
N LYS A 253 -4.57 -12.49 -3.77
CA LYS A 253 -5.05 -11.22 -3.16
C LYS A 253 -5.73 -11.53 -1.84
N ILE A 254 -5.23 -10.99 -0.73
CA ILE A 254 -5.87 -11.12 0.59
C ILE A 254 -6.30 -9.76 1.13
N ALA A 255 -7.31 -9.73 2.00
CA ALA A 255 -7.64 -8.55 2.80
C ALA A 255 -6.70 -8.46 4.02
N LYS A 256 -6.38 -7.25 4.45
CA LYS A 256 -5.68 -7.04 5.74
C LYS A 256 -6.65 -7.35 6.89
N ASP A 257 -6.22 -8.18 7.82
CA ASP A 257 -7.06 -8.63 8.93
C ASP A 257 -7.09 -7.59 10.06
N SER A 258 -8.24 -6.93 10.23
CA SER A 258 -8.42 -5.89 11.24
C SER A 258 -8.43 -6.43 12.67
N ARG A 259 -8.58 -7.74 12.90
CA ARG A 259 -8.50 -8.34 14.25
C ARG A 259 -7.12 -8.12 14.87
N PHE A 260 -6.06 -8.23 14.08
CA PHE A 260 -4.69 -8.09 14.57
C PHE A 260 -4.21 -6.62 14.63
N PHE A 261 -4.96 -5.64 14.11
CA PHE A 261 -4.55 -4.24 14.15
C PHE A 261 -4.45 -3.72 15.59
N GLY A 262 -3.23 -3.33 15.97
CA GLY A 262 -2.88 -2.84 17.30
C GLY A 262 -2.38 -3.92 18.27
N VAL A 263 -2.27 -5.19 17.85
CA VAL A 263 -1.83 -6.30 18.72
C VAL A 263 -0.37 -6.19 19.17
N TYR A 264 0.41 -5.35 18.50
CA TYR A 264 1.73 -4.91 18.93
C TYR A 264 1.93 -3.44 18.52
N LEU A 265 2.87 -2.74 19.15
CA LEU A 265 3.18 -1.35 18.82
C LEU A 265 4.06 -1.28 17.56
N SER A 266 3.40 -1.32 16.40
CA SER A 266 4.10 -1.14 15.12
C SER A 266 4.76 0.24 15.02
N ALA A 267 5.99 0.24 14.46
CA ALA A 267 6.97 1.32 14.41
C ALA A 267 6.46 2.74 14.73
N VAL A 268 6.92 3.23 15.88
CA VAL A 268 6.99 4.63 16.33
C VAL A 268 6.60 5.65 15.26
N LEU A 269 5.31 5.98 15.22
CA LEU A 269 4.78 7.24 14.68
C LEU A 269 5.35 7.68 13.31
N HIS A 270 5.58 6.75 12.38
CA HIS A 270 5.81 7.07 10.97
C HIS A 270 4.54 7.67 10.36
N THR A 271 4.37 8.98 10.53
CA THR A 271 3.17 9.73 10.18
C THR A 271 3.00 9.90 8.68
N HIS A 272 2.53 8.84 8.02
CA HIS A 272 1.72 8.97 6.81
C HIS A 272 0.24 8.91 7.18
N LYS A 273 -0.22 9.90 7.96
CA LYS A 273 -1.62 10.36 7.80
C LYS A 273 -1.76 10.71 6.33
N PRO A 274 -2.72 10.14 5.56
CA PRO A 274 -2.91 10.46 4.16
C PRO A 274 -3.42 11.90 4.04
N LYS A 275 -2.50 12.86 4.08
CA LYS A 275 -2.77 14.25 3.71
C LYS A 275 -3.06 14.23 2.22
N LEU A 276 -4.30 14.53 1.85
CA LEU A 276 -4.65 14.82 0.45
C LEU A 276 -3.58 15.76 -0.11
N PRO A 277 -2.90 15.42 -1.23
CA PRO A 277 -1.83 16.25 -1.77
C PRO A 277 -2.32 17.68 -1.96
N ARG A 278 -1.47 18.69 -1.70
CA ARG A 278 -1.86 20.11 -1.83
C ARG A 278 -2.51 20.41 -3.19
N LYS A 279 -2.02 19.75 -4.26
CA LYS A 279 -2.59 19.81 -5.61
C LYS A 279 -4.05 19.31 -5.69
N VAL A 280 -4.42 18.24 -4.98
CA VAL A 280 -5.79 17.71 -4.96
C VAL A 280 -6.73 18.61 -4.15
N LYS A 281 -6.26 19.17 -3.02
CA LYS A 281 -7.04 20.19 -2.29
C LYS A 281 -7.27 21.43 -3.14
N LEU A 282 -6.23 21.93 -3.81
CA LEU A 282 -6.33 23.06 -4.72
C LEU A 282 -7.30 22.76 -5.87
N ALA A 283 -7.22 21.58 -6.49
CA ALA A 283 -8.16 21.17 -7.52
C ALA A 283 -9.62 21.13 -7.03
N LEU A 284 -9.89 20.67 -5.80
CA LEU A 284 -11.22 20.71 -5.21
C LEU A 284 -11.71 22.14 -4.94
N TYR A 285 -10.84 23.05 -4.47
CA TYR A 285 -11.20 24.47 -4.31
C TYR A 285 -11.45 25.16 -5.65
N VAL A 286 -10.62 24.89 -6.67
CA VAL A 286 -10.82 25.42 -8.03
C VAL A 286 -12.10 24.87 -8.66
N ALA A 287 -12.42 23.60 -8.48
CA ALA A 287 -13.66 22.99 -8.95
C ALA A 287 -14.90 23.57 -8.24
N ALA A 288 -14.85 23.74 -6.91
CA ALA A 288 -15.93 24.38 -6.17
C ALA A 288 -16.13 25.84 -6.62
N PHE A 289 -15.04 26.59 -6.77
CA PHE A 289 -15.07 27.97 -7.26
C PHE A 289 -15.61 28.06 -8.69
N SER A 290 -15.21 27.17 -9.61
CA SER A 290 -15.70 27.19 -11.00
C SER A 290 -17.19 26.83 -11.10
N VAL A 291 -17.70 25.95 -10.24
CA VAL A 291 -19.14 25.66 -10.14
C VAL A 291 -19.91 26.88 -9.62
N CYS A 292 -19.42 27.55 -8.57
CA CYS A 292 -20.04 28.78 -8.07
C CYS A 292 -19.99 29.92 -9.10
N ALA A 293 -18.87 30.08 -9.82
CA ALA A 293 -18.70 31.08 -10.86
C ALA A 293 -19.58 30.81 -12.09
N MET A 294 -19.76 29.54 -12.50
CA MET A 294 -20.75 29.17 -13.52
C MET A 294 -22.17 29.47 -13.06
N ALA A 295 -22.54 29.13 -11.82
CA ALA A 295 -23.88 29.40 -11.30
C ALA A 295 -24.19 30.92 -11.32
N GLY A 296 -23.26 31.74 -10.81
CA GLY A 296 -23.39 33.21 -10.84
C GLY A 296 -23.36 33.82 -12.25
N GLY A 297 -22.55 33.24 -13.15
CA GLY A 297 -22.49 33.64 -14.55
C GLY A 297 -23.77 33.32 -15.33
N ILE A 298 -24.39 32.16 -15.06
CA ILE A 298 -25.68 31.77 -15.64
C ILE A 298 -26.79 32.68 -15.14
N THR A 299 -26.88 32.98 -13.83
CA THR A 299 -27.88 33.94 -13.33
C THR A 299 -27.70 35.34 -13.92
N TYR A 300 -26.46 35.82 -14.01
CA TYR A 300 -26.17 37.13 -14.62
C TYR A 300 -26.49 37.18 -16.14
N LEU A 301 -26.25 36.09 -16.87
CA LEU A 301 -26.61 36.00 -18.29
C LEU A 301 -28.13 35.93 -18.52
N VAL A 302 -28.86 35.21 -17.66
CA VAL A 302 -30.33 35.17 -17.72
C VAL A 302 -30.90 36.58 -17.48
N ASP A 303 -30.48 37.27 -16.42
CA ASP A 303 -30.92 38.65 -16.13
C ASP A 303 -30.59 39.62 -17.29
N ARG A 304 -29.43 39.47 -17.93
CA ARG A 304 -28.99 40.29 -19.07
C ARG A 304 -29.72 40.00 -20.38
N LEU A 305 -30.24 38.79 -20.59
CA LEU A 305 -30.96 38.41 -21.81
C LEU A 305 -32.48 38.65 -21.71
N THR A 306 -32.99 38.92 -20.51
CA THR A 306 -34.40 39.29 -20.29
C THR A 306 -34.67 40.80 -20.29
N VAL A 307 -33.66 41.64 -20.57
CA VAL A 307 -33.79 43.11 -20.56
C VAL A 307 -33.46 43.68 -21.95
N ASP A 308 -34.44 44.43 -22.48
CA ASP A 308 -34.44 45.28 -23.69
C ASP A 308 -34.40 44.63 -25.08
N SER A 309 -35.58 44.61 -25.72
CA SER A 309 -35.77 44.90 -27.16
C SER A 309 -36.32 46.31 -27.30
N PRO A 310 -35.74 47.19 -28.14
CA PRO A 310 -36.54 47.80 -29.22
C PRO A 310 -35.77 48.06 -30.55
N GLU A 311 -36.44 48.76 -31.48
CA GLU A 311 -36.26 48.71 -32.95
C GLU A 311 -35.27 49.72 -33.58
N VAL A 312 -35.05 49.62 -34.90
CA VAL A 312 -34.08 50.40 -35.71
C VAL A 312 -34.78 51.24 -36.79
N SER A 313 -34.28 52.44 -37.08
CA SER A 313 -34.62 53.26 -38.27
C SER A 313 -33.39 54.00 -38.85
N VAL A 314 -33.53 54.58 -40.06
CA VAL A 314 -32.53 54.49 -41.16
C VAL A 314 -32.38 55.79 -41.99
N ASN A 315 -31.19 56.01 -42.60
CA ASN A 315 -30.85 56.92 -43.74
C ASN A 315 -30.78 58.46 -43.53
N ASP A 316 -30.10 59.28 -44.36
CA ASP A 316 -28.90 59.17 -45.26
C ASP A 316 -28.56 60.59 -45.83
N ASN A 317 -27.31 60.86 -46.30
CA ASN A 317 -27.04 61.60 -47.57
C ASN A 317 -25.56 61.79 -47.99
N VAL A 318 -25.33 61.84 -49.32
CA VAL A 318 -24.09 61.71 -50.15
C VAL A 318 -24.31 62.55 -51.44
N PRO A 319 -23.36 63.28 -52.13
CA PRO A 319 -22.07 62.84 -52.78
C PRO A 319 -20.92 63.90 -52.75
N GLN A 320 -19.76 63.87 -53.48
CA GLN A 320 -18.82 62.85 -54.06
C GLN A 320 -17.61 63.58 -54.74
N SER A 321 -16.51 62.83 -54.99
CA SER A 321 -15.35 63.05 -55.90
C SER A 321 -14.00 63.11 -55.16
N GLU A 322 -12.92 62.45 -55.57
CA GLU A 322 -12.59 61.86 -56.89
C GLU A 322 -11.78 60.52 -56.77
N THR A 323 -11.52 59.87 -57.90
CA THR A 323 -11.22 58.42 -57.98
C THR A 323 -9.73 58.02 -57.95
N ALA A 324 -9.40 57.00 -57.16
CA ALA A 324 -8.25 56.11 -57.40
C ALA A 324 -8.64 54.66 -57.09
N THR A 325 -8.55 53.77 -58.08
CA THR A 325 -9.01 52.37 -57.97
C THR A 325 -7.93 51.43 -57.47
N LEU A 326 -8.16 50.83 -56.29
CA LEU A 326 -7.55 49.56 -55.89
C LEU A 326 -8.67 48.55 -55.74
N THR A 327 -8.56 47.42 -56.44
CA THR A 327 -9.53 46.33 -56.38
C THR A 327 -9.46 45.65 -55.02
N ASP A 328 -10.59 45.62 -54.34
CA ASP A 328 -10.81 44.89 -53.10
C ASP A 328 -10.48 43.41 -53.27
N ASN A 329 -9.83 42.81 -52.28
CA ASN A 329 -9.77 41.37 -52.15
C ASN A 329 -9.84 41.02 -50.66
N SER A 330 -11.07 40.70 -50.26
CA SER A 330 -11.47 40.35 -48.91
C SER A 330 -10.92 38.96 -48.51
N ASN A 331 -9.63 38.90 -48.21
CA ASN A 331 -9.01 37.72 -47.60
C ASN A 331 -9.41 37.61 -46.11
N SER A 332 -10.67 37.25 -45.97
CA SER A 332 -11.30 36.67 -44.80
C SER A 332 -10.47 35.53 -44.19
N LEU A 333 -10.68 35.31 -42.90
CA LEU A 333 -10.40 34.03 -42.24
C LEU A 333 -11.34 32.90 -42.70
N ALA A 334 -12.09 33.07 -43.80
CA ALA A 334 -12.99 32.08 -44.37
C ALA A 334 -12.36 31.28 -45.53
N ASP A 335 -11.17 31.65 -46.01
CA ASP A 335 -10.43 30.90 -47.06
C ASP A 335 -9.40 29.90 -46.49
N THR A 336 -9.48 29.60 -45.18
CA THR A 336 -8.79 28.42 -44.64
C THR A 336 -9.59 27.19 -45.03
N ASP A 337 -9.18 26.47 -46.09
CA ASP A 337 -9.87 25.23 -46.47
C ASP A 337 -9.69 24.15 -45.39
N PHE A 338 -10.67 24.04 -44.50
CA PHE A 338 -10.70 23.05 -43.42
C PHE A 338 -10.64 21.59 -43.93
N LYS A 339 -10.88 21.34 -45.23
CA LYS A 339 -10.65 20.02 -45.84
C LYS A 339 -9.18 19.61 -45.80
N LEU A 340 -8.23 20.56 -45.79
CA LEU A 340 -6.80 20.27 -45.65
C LEU A 340 -6.45 19.65 -44.28
N PHE A 341 -7.24 19.93 -43.26
CA PHE A 341 -7.10 19.36 -41.91
C PHE A 341 -7.95 18.09 -41.71
N THR A 342 -8.80 17.73 -42.68
CA THR A 342 -9.62 16.52 -42.62
C THR A 342 -8.79 15.31 -43.07
N PRO A 343 -8.64 14.27 -42.24
CA PRO A 343 -7.94 13.05 -42.64
C PRO A 343 -8.64 12.36 -43.81
N ARG A 344 -7.87 11.81 -44.76
CA ARG A 344 -8.40 10.93 -45.80
C ARG A 344 -8.85 9.58 -45.25
N VAL A 345 -8.32 9.19 -44.09
CA VAL A 345 -8.71 8.02 -43.30
C VAL A 345 -8.85 8.45 -41.85
N ASP A 346 -10.08 8.44 -41.32
CA ASP A 346 -10.42 8.95 -39.98
C ASP A 346 -9.49 8.45 -38.86
N SER A 347 -9.11 7.16 -38.91
CA SER A 347 -8.26 6.51 -37.92
C SER A 347 -6.75 6.80 -38.07
N LEU A 348 -6.34 7.60 -39.05
CA LEU A 348 -4.95 7.93 -39.36
C LEU A 348 -4.81 9.45 -39.59
N PRO A 349 -4.61 10.27 -38.53
CA PRO A 349 -4.61 11.73 -38.63
C PRO A 349 -3.53 12.30 -39.56
N PHE A 350 -2.41 11.60 -39.71
CA PHE A 350 -1.35 11.96 -40.65
C PHE A 350 -1.76 11.83 -42.14
N THR A 351 -2.95 11.33 -42.45
CA THR A 351 -3.46 11.27 -43.83
C THR A 351 -4.15 12.55 -44.29
N ALA A 352 -4.30 13.56 -43.42
CA ALA A 352 -4.83 14.87 -43.78
C ALA A 352 -3.88 15.60 -44.76
N PRO A 353 -4.39 16.25 -45.83
CA PRO A 353 -3.55 16.89 -46.85
C PRO A 353 -2.50 17.88 -46.32
N VAL A 354 -2.77 18.54 -45.19
CA VAL A 354 -1.81 19.45 -44.51
C VAL A 354 -0.47 18.80 -44.11
N PHE A 355 -0.36 17.46 -44.15
CA PHE A 355 0.87 16.73 -43.84
C PHE A 355 1.61 16.20 -45.08
N ASP A 356 1.08 16.34 -46.30
CA ASP A 356 1.64 15.70 -47.50
C ASP A 356 3.09 16.12 -47.77
N ASP A 357 3.39 17.43 -47.74
CA ASP A 357 4.76 17.95 -47.96
C ASP A 357 5.75 17.47 -46.89
N ARG A 358 5.30 17.40 -45.63
CA ARG A 358 6.11 16.93 -44.48
C ARG A 358 6.39 15.42 -44.56
N ILE A 359 5.41 14.67 -45.08
CA ILE A 359 5.52 13.25 -45.40
C ILE A 359 6.53 13.02 -46.53
N ALA A 360 6.45 13.80 -47.60
CA ALA A 360 7.43 13.75 -48.70
C ALA A 360 8.86 14.10 -48.25
N GLN A 361 8.99 14.98 -47.25
CA GLN A 361 10.27 15.38 -46.64
C GLN A 361 10.75 14.44 -45.51
N GLY A 362 9.94 13.44 -45.10
CA GLY A 362 10.32 12.46 -44.09
C GLY A 362 10.37 12.98 -42.64
N GLU A 363 9.56 13.99 -42.30
CA GLU A 363 9.57 14.57 -40.94
C GLU A 363 9.04 13.63 -39.85
N LEU A 364 9.81 13.46 -38.77
CA LEU A 364 9.47 12.62 -37.61
C LEU A 364 8.36 13.18 -36.69
N SER A 365 7.99 14.45 -36.85
CA SER A 365 7.09 15.20 -35.95
C SER A 365 5.59 15.07 -36.26
N ILE A 366 5.21 14.29 -37.29
CA ILE A 366 3.81 14.09 -37.69
C ILE A 366 2.97 13.39 -36.59
N PRO A 367 1.66 13.68 -36.47
CA PRO A 367 0.82 13.08 -35.41
C PRO A 367 0.66 11.56 -35.55
N GLN A 368 1.19 10.81 -34.58
CA GLN A 368 0.94 9.37 -34.41
C GLN A 368 -0.11 9.15 -33.32
N LEU A 369 -0.91 8.08 -33.46
CA LEU A 369 -1.90 7.67 -32.49
C LEU A 369 -1.41 6.50 -31.64
N PHE A 370 -1.62 6.62 -30.33
CA PHE A 370 -1.46 5.57 -29.35
C PHE A 370 -2.84 5.23 -28.78
N CYS A 371 -3.35 4.05 -29.10
CA CYS A 371 -4.63 3.55 -28.61
C CYS A 371 -4.41 2.49 -27.53
N TYR A 372 -5.24 2.51 -26.50
CA TYR A 372 -5.31 1.45 -25.50
C TYR A 372 -6.75 1.09 -25.18
N ALA A 373 -6.98 -0.19 -24.88
CA ALA A 373 -8.26 -0.72 -24.43
C ALA A 373 -8.12 -1.30 -23.01
N THR A 374 -9.09 -1.05 -22.15
CA THR A 374 -9.22 -1.72 -20.84
C THR A 374 -10.12 -2.95 -20.93
N ASP A 375 -11.05 -2.92 -21.87
CA ASP A 375 -12.04 -3.94 -22.19
C ASP A 375 -12.65 -3.60 -23.57
N ILE A 376 -13.59 -4.42 -24.06
CA ILE A 376 -14.19 -4.25 -25.40
C ILE A 376 -15.05 -2.97 -25.51
N ALA A 377 -15.58 -2.45 -24.40
CA ALA A 377 -16.42 -1.25 -24.38
C ALA A 377 -15.62 0.05 -24.13
N SER A 378 -14.43 -0.04 -23.54
CA SER A 378 -13.58 1.09 -23.16
C SER A 378 -12.24 1.04 -23.90
N CYS A 379 -12.19 1.72 -25.05
CA CYS A 379 -10.98 1.99 -25.81
C CYS A 379 -10.80 3.50 -26.03
N LYS A 380 -9.56 4.00 -25.97
CA LYS A 380 -9.24 5.42 -26.17
C LYS A 380 -7.92 5.59 -26.94
N CYS A 381 -7.90 6.53 -27.87
CA CYS A 381 -6.73 6.93 -28.64
C CYS A 381 -6.25 8.33 -28.27
N PHE A 382 -4.93 8.52 -28.26
CA PHE A 382 -4.27 9.78 -27.93
C PHE A 382 -3.16 10.07 -28.96
N THR A 383 -2.93 11.35 -29.27
CA THR A 383 -1.78 11.77 -30.09
C THR A 383 -0.48 11.72 -29.29
N GLN A 384 0.67 11.86 -29.97
CA GLN A 384 1.99 12.00 -29.31
C GLN A 384 2.04 13.10 -28.23
N GLN A 385 1.20 14.14 -28.36
CA GLN A 385 1.13 15.28 -27.45
C GLN A 385 0.16 15.06 -26.28
N GLY A 386 -0.46 13.88 -26.16
CA GLY A 386 -1.41 13.54 -25.10
C GLY A 386 -2.84 14.03 -25.34
N THR A 387 -3.15 14.61 -26.50
CA THR A 387 -4.51 15.03 -26.86
C THR A 387 -5.35 13.82 -27.23
N ARG A 388 -6.56 13.68 -26.64
CA ARG A 388 -7.49 12.62 -27.02
C ARG A 388 -7.96 12.84 -28.46
N TYR A 389 -7.89 11.78 -29.27
CA TYR A 389 -8.33 11.80 -30.66
C TYR A 389 -9.54 10.88 -30.85
N ASN A 390 -10.50 11.30 -31.66
CA ASN A 390 -11.77 10.59 -31.83
C ASN A 390 -11.69 9.62 -33.00
N VAL A 391 -11.95 8.34 -32.76
CA VAL A 391 -12.04 7.27 -33.76
C VAL A 391 -13.19 6.34 -33.41
N THR A 392 -13.66 5.55 -34.36
CA THR A 392 -14.70 4.55 -34.09
C THR A 392 -14.17 3.46 -33.13
N GLN A 393 -15.07 2.85 -32.35
CA GLN A 393 -14.70 1.84 -31.35
C GLN A 393 -13.96 0.65 -31.97
N SER A 394 -14.38 0.20 -33.15
CA SER A 394 -13.76 -0.92 -33.88
C SER A 394 -12.33 -0.59 -34.34
N GLN A 395 -12.10 0.61 -34.88
CA GLN A 395 -10.76 1.09 -35.24
C GLN A 395 -9.87 1.25 -34.01
N CYS A 396 -10.40 1.80 -32.92
CA CYS A 396 -9.68 1.93 -31.66
C CYS A 396 -9.18 0.57 -31.14
N LEU A 397 -10.08 -0.41 -31.05
CA LEU A 397 -9.75 -1.76 -30.59
C LEU A 397 -8.72 -2.42 -31.51
N ASN A 398 -8.85 -2.27 -32.83
CA ASN A 398 -7.90 -2.81 -33.79
C ASN A 398 -6.48 -2.22 -33.60
N ILE A 399 -6.36 -0.89 -33.50
CA ILE A 399 -5.07 -0.22 -33.26
C ILE A 399 -4.52 -0.55 -31.87
N ALA A 400 -5.36 -0.68 -30.84
CA ALA A 400 -4.93 -1.05 -29.50
C ALA A 400 -4.44 -2.52 -29.40
N GLN A 401 -4.99 -3.42 -30.23
CA GLN A 401 -4.66 -4.85 -30.22
C GLN A 401 -3.49 -5.21 -31.15
N PHE A 402 -3.41 -4.60 -32.33
CA PHE A 402 -2.45 -4.94 -33.39
C PHE A 402 -1.42 -3.84 -33.66
N GLY A 403 -1.59 -2.66 -33.08
CA GLY A 403 -0.81 -1.45 -33.41
C GLY A 403 -1.23 -0.83 -34.74
N SER A 404 -0.57 0.26 -35.11
CA SER A 404 -0.64 0.85 -36.45
C SER A 404 0.75 0.85 -37.08
N PHE A 405 0.87 0.46 -38.34
CA PHE A 405 2.14 0.51 -39.05
C PHE A 405 2.55 1.97 -39.32
N ASN A 406 3.78 2.32 -38.95
CA ASN A 406 4.34 3.66 -39.17
C ASN A 406 5.27 3.64 -40.38
N TYR A 407 4.76 4.11 -41.51
CA TYR A 407 5.47 4.18 -42.80
C TYR A 407 6.70 5.10 -42.79
N PHE A 408 6.85 5.97 -41.78
CA PHE A 408 7.86 7.03 -41.71
C PHE A 408 8.90 6.79 -40.61
N LYS A 409 8.87 5.62 -39.96
CA LYS A 409 9.85 5.24 -38.93
C LYS A 409 11.08 4.58 -39.58
N ASN A 410 12.15 5.36 -39.75
CA ASN A 410 13.45 4.84 -40.21
C ASN A 410 13.87 3.58 -39.44
N GLN A 411 14.18 2.49 -40.16
CA GLN A 411 14.50 1.20 -39.54
C GLN A 411 15.94 1.09 -39.00
N ASP A 412 16.80 2.09 -39.27
CA ASP A 412 18.26 2.04 -39.04
C ASP A 412 18.73 2.27 -37.59
N LYS A 413 17.88 1.99 -36.60
CA LYS A 413 18.32 1.83 -35.20
C LYS A 413 17.78 0.55 -34.58
N ARG A 414 18.21 -0.59 -35.15
CA ARG A 414 18.37 -1.83 -34.38
C ARG A 414 19.57 -1.68 -33.42
N THR A 415 19.37 -1.02 -32.30
CA THR A 415 20.30 -1.11 -31.17
C THR A 415 20.35 -2.55 -30.67
N ARG A 416 21.56 -3.12 -30.66
CA ARG A 416 21.93 -4.26 -29.81
C ARG A 416 21.81 -3.87 -28.33
#